data_AF-A0A1G3CG34-F1
#
_entry.id   AF-A0A1G3CG34-F1
#
_cell.length_a   1.000
_cell.length_b   1.000
_cell.length_c   1.000
_cell.angle_alpha   90.00
_cell.angle_beta   90.00
_cell.angle_gamma   90.00
#
_symmetry.space_group_name_H-M   'P 1'
#
loop_
_entity.id
_entity.type
_entity.pdbx_description
1 polymer ?
#
loop_
_entity_poly.entity_id
_entity_poly.type
_entity_poly.pdbx_seq_one_letter_code
_entity_poly.pdbx_strand_id
1 'polypeptide(L)' 'MSKNLYAIVDGEVHPFNCYKDYTEIDALVAYANTEEQAMELATMYEHGEVEPVAFHCDKCGGSHEVLQESGE' A
#
# COMPACT_ATOMS: atom_id res chain seq x y z
N MET A 1 16.62 0.13 3.35
CA MET A 1 15.97 1.25 2.63
C MET A 1 14.67 1.54 3.35
N SER A 2 14.19 2.79 3.38
CA SER A 2 12.94 3.12 4.07
C SER A 2 11.76 2.81 3.14
N LYS A 3 10.95 1.82 3.47
CA LYS A 3 9.70 1.52 2.76
C LYS A 3 8.70 2.66 2.96
N ASN A 4 7.94 2.96 1.91
CA ASN A 4 6.91 3.98 1.86
C ASN A 4 5.54 3.33 1.66
N LEU A 5 4.49 4.08 1.97
CA LEU A 5 3.13 3.70 1.64
C LEU A 5 2.72 4.42 0.36
N TYR A 6 2.11 3.69 -0.54
CA TYR A 6 1.56 4.19 -1.79
C TYR A 6 0.09 3.80 -1.90
N ALA A 7 -0.77 4.72 -2.29
CA ALA A 7 -2.16 4.41 -2.62
C ALA A 7 -2.26 4.14 -4.12
N ILE A 8 -2.98 3.09 -4.48
CA ILE A 8 -3.34 2.74 -5.83
C ILE A 8 -4.84 3.05 -5.98
N VAL A 9 -5.15 4.01 -6.86
CA VAL A 9 -6.51 4.46 -7.14
C VAL A 9 -6.71 4.42 -8.64
N ASP A 10 -7.69 3.65 -9.13
CA ASP A 10 -7.97 3.54 -10.56
C ASP A 10 -6.75 3.11 -11.41
N GLY A 11 -5.82 2.34 -10.82
CA GLY A 11 -4.56 1.93 -11.46
C GLY A 11 -3.43 2.98 -11.43
N GLU A 12 -3.65 4.15 -10.83
CA GLU A 12 -2.63 5.18 -10.63
C GLU A 12 -2.01 5.09 -9.22
N VAL A 13 -0.68 5.20 -9.15
CA VAL A 13 0.08 5.14 -7.90
C VAL A 13 0.31 6.56 -7.38
N HIS A 14 -0.06 6.79 -6.13
CA HIS A 14 0.12 8.05 -5.42
C HIS A 14 0.86 7.85 -4.10
N PRO A 15 1.69 8.79 -3.66
CA PRO A 15 2.28 8.74 -2.32
C PRO A 15 1.18 8.81 -1.26
N PHE A 16 1.09 7.79 -0.41
CA PHE A 16 0.10 7.73 0.66
C PHE A 16 0.63 8.43 1.91
N ASN A 17 -0.20 9.30 2.48
CA ASN A 17 0.08 9.95 3.74
C ASN A 17 -1.07 9.72 4.73
N CYS A 18 -0.80 8.88 5.73
CA CYS A 18 -1.76 8.52 6.78
C CYS A 18 -2.34 9.73 7.54
N TYR A 19 -1.66 10.87 7.56
CA TYR A 19 -2.10 12.05 8.31
C TYR A 19 -3.12 12.93 7.59
N LYS A 20 -3.30 12.79 6.27
CA LYS A 20 -3.97 13.85 5.50
C LYS A 20 -5.23 13.49 4.71
N ASP A 21 -5.36 12.36 4.03
CA ASP A 21 -6.37 12.37 2.93
C ASP A 21 -7.07 11.06 2.56
N TYR A 22 -6.83 9.93 3.22
CA TYR A 22 -7.40 8.66 2.73
C TYR A 22 -8.21 7.89 3.79
N THR A 23 -9.07 8.60 4.51
CA THR A 23 -10.01 7.94 5.44
C THR A 23 -11.21 7.31 4.75
N GLU A 24 -11.43 7.53 3.45
CA GLU A 24 -12.71 7.16 2.78
C GLU A 24 -12.61 6.68 1.31
N ILE A 25 -11.44 6.30 0.79
CA ILE A 25 -11.34 5.83 -0.60
C ILE A 25 -11.04 4.33 -0.60
N ASP A 26 -11.76 3.59 -1.45
CA ASP A 26 -11.60 2.19 -1.87
C ASP A 26 -10.21 1.91 -2.51
N ALA A 27 -9.17 2.56 -1.99
CA ALA A 27 -7.81 2.56 -2.51
C ALA A 27 -7.03 1.40 -1.90
N LEU A 28 -6.36 0.62 -2.75
CA LEU A 28 -5.38 -0.35 -2.30
C LEU A 28 -4.13 0.38 -1.84
N VAL A 29 -3.61 0.05 -0.67
CA VAL A 29 -2.36 0.64 -0.19
C VAL A 29 -1.24 -0.38 -0.37
N ALA A 30 -0.12 -0.01 -0.96
CA ALA A 30 1.08 -0.85 -1.07
C ALA A 30 2.21 -0.32 -0.19
N TYR A 31 2.88 -1.23 0.51
CA TYR A 31 4.07 -0.96 1.32
C TYR A 31 5.32 -1.37 0.53
N ALA A 32 5.94 -0.39 -0.13
CA ALA A 32 6.96 -0.61 -1.15
C ALA A 32 8.11 0.40 -1.07
N ASN A 33 9.26 0.11 -1.67
CA ASN A 33 10.37 1.07 -1.71
C ASN A 33 10.19 2.14 -2.78
N THR A 34 9.51 1.80 -3.88
CA THR A 34 9.30 2.66 -5.06
C THR A 34 7.86 2.57 -5.56
N GLU A 35 7.47 3.53 -6.41
CA GLU A 35 6.16 3.52 -7.10
C GLU A 35 6.03 2.32 -8.05
N GLU A 36 7.12 1.94 -8.72
CA GLU A 36 7.17 0.75 -9.58
C GLU A 36 6.83 -0.52 -8.80
N GLN A 37 7.45 -0.72 -7.64
CA GLN A 37 7.14 -1.86 -6.77
C GLN A 37 5.70 -1.83 -6.24
N ALA A 38 5.14 -0.64 -5.96
CA ALA A 38 3.75 -0.52 -5.58
C ALA A 38 2.80 -0.94 -6.72
N MET A 39 3.14 -0.63 -7.97
CA MET A 39 2.38 -1.05 -9.14
C MET A 39 2.50 -2.56 -9.39
N GLU A 40 3.69 -3.15 -9.17
CA GLU A 40 3.87 -4.60 -9.23
C GLU A 40 2.99 -5.31 -8.20
N LEU A 41 2.97 -4.83 -6.95
CA LEU A 41 2.09 -5.37 -5.90
C LEU A 41 0.61 -5.26 -6.26
N ALA A 42 0.18 -4.15 -6.86
CA ALA A 42 -1.18 -3.99 -7.35
C ALA A 42 -1.53 -5.04 -8.42
N THR A 43 -0.62 -5.24 -9.37
CA THR A 43 -0.78 -6.26 -10.43
C THR A 43 -0.88 -7.66 -9.83
N MET A 44 0.00 -7.99 -8.88
CA MET A 44 -0.04 -9.28 -8.19
C MET A 44 -1.37 -9.48 -7.42
N TYR A 45 -1.92 -8.42 -6.83
CA TYR A 45 -3.20 -8.48 -6.14
C TYR A 45 -4.36 -8.75 -7.11
N GLU A 46 -4.39 -8.08 -8.27
CA GLU A 46 -5.37 -8.37 -9.32
C GLU A 46 -5.29 -9.80 -9.85
N HIS A 47 -4.08 -10.37 -9.88
CA HIS A 47 -3.83 -11.75 -10.25
C HIS A 47 -4.11 -12.77 -9.13
N GLY A 48 -4.42 -12.30 -7.92
CA GLY A 48 -4.65 -13.15 -6.74
C GLY A 48 -3.37 -13.80 -6.18
N GLU A 49 -2.21 -13.23 -6.49
CA GLU A 49 -0.89 -13.73 -6.05
C GLU A 49 -0.48 -13.19 -4.68
N VAL A 50 -1.04 -12.05 -4.28
CA VAL A 50 -0.84 -11.43 -2.96
C VAL A 50 -2.18 -10.99 -2.38
N GLU A 51 -2.31 -11.11 -1.06
CA GLU A 51 -3.46 -10.61 -0.31
C GLU A 51 -3.03 -9.44 0.58
N PRO A 52 -3.92 -8.46 0.84
CA PRO A 52 -3.63 -7.38 1.78
C PRO A 52 -3.46 -7.95 3.18
N VAL A 53 -2.52 -7.36 3.92
CA VAL A 53 -2.22 -7.75 5.29
C VAL A 53 -2.32 -6.56 6.22
N ALA A 54 -2.65 -6.85 7.48
CA ALA A 54 -2.68 -5.83 8.52
C ALA A 54 -1.28 -5.27 8.77
N PHE A 55 -1.13 -3.97 8.57
CA PHE A 55 0.08 -3.20 8.78
C PHE A 55 -0.18 -2.14 9.85
N HIS A 56 0.64 -2.16 10.90
CA HIS A 56 0.63 -1.11 11.89
C HIS A 56 1.52 0.04 11.42
N CYS A 57 0.94 1.22 11.26
CA CYS A 57 1.69 2.40 10.85
C CYS A 57 2.16 3.18 12.09
N ASP A 58 3.46 3.12 12.39
CA ASP A 58 4.07 3.90 13.49
C ASP A 58 3.89 5.41 13.36
N LYS A 59 3.66 5.94 12.15
CA LYS A 59 3.49 7.38 11.95
C LYS A 59 2.15 7.88 12.49
N CYS A 60 1.05 7.22 12.17
CA CYS A 60 -0.29 7.62 12.63
C CYS A 60 -0.77 6.83 13.85
N GLY A 61 -0.08 5.74 14.22
CA GLY A 61 -0.49 4.82 15.28
C GLY A 61 -1.69 3.93 14.93
N GLY A 62 -2.12 3.94 13.66
CA GLY A 62 -3.26 3.19 13.14
C GLY A 62 -2.89 1.84 12.53
N SER A 63 -3.89 0.98 12.36
CA SER A 63 -3.79 -0.25 11.57
C SER A 63 -4.42 -0.04 10.21
N HIS A 64 -3.70 -0.41 9.15
CA HIS A 64 -4.13 -0.33 7.75
C HIS A 64 -4.00 -1.70 7.10
N GLU A 65 -4.75 -1.95 6.04
CA GLU A 65 -4.54 -3.12 5.18
C GLU A 65 -3.66 -2.70 4.01
N VAL A 66 -2.54 -3.38 3.80
CA VAL A 66 -1.58 -3.05 2.75
C VAL A 66 -1.13 -4.28 1.98
N LEU A 67 -0.85 -4.11 0.69
CA LEU A 67 -0.13 -5.06 -0.14
C LEU A 67 1.37 -4.96 0.21
N GLN A 68 1.99 -6.10 0.48
CA GLN A 68 3.44 -6.18 0.67
C GLN A 68 3.95 -7.53 0.18
N GLU A 69 5.22 -7.59 -0.22
CA GLU A 69 5.84 -8.85 -0.61
C GLU A 69 5.87 -9.82 0.58
N SER A 70 5.47 -11.08 0.34
CA SER A 70 5.50 -12.14 1.34
C SER A 70 6.95 -12.55 1.64
N GLY A 71 7.65 -11.80 2.50
CA GLY A 71 9.04 -12.12 2.79
C GLY A 71 9.83 -11.18 3.72
N GLU A 72 9.25 -10.09 4.22
CA GLU A 72 9.95 -9.11 5.08
C GLU A 72 9.12 -8.63 6.27
#